data_AF-A0A7C7DTC8-F1
#
_entry.id   AF-A0A7C7DTC8-F1
#
_cell.length_a   1.000
_cell.length_b   1.000
_cell.length_c   1.000
_cell.angle_alpha   90.00
_cell.angle_beta   90.00
_cell.angle_gamma   90.00
#
_symmetry.space_group_name_H-M   'P 1'
#
loop_
_entity.id
_entity.type
_entity.pdbx_description
1 polymer ?
#
loop_
_entity_poly.entity_id
_entity_poly.type
_entity_poly.pdbx_seq_one_letter_code
_entity_poly.pdbx_strand_id
1 'polypeptide(L)' 'MLRAFRAGASALVVSVVRELGIPRTIDSLVAWDPKQCKRSPGTHVLAMIVNILMGRTALYKCGGQYGAVSRG' A
#
# COMPACT_ATOMS: atom_id res chain seq x y z
N MET A 1 -17.36 1.05 -18.74
CA MET A 1 -17.34 2.53 -18.75
C MET A 1 -16.10 2.99 -17.98
N LEU A 2 -15.03 3.41 -18.65
CA LEU A 2 -13.77 3.81 -18.02
C LEU A 2 -13.86 5.28 -17.57
N ARG A 3 -13.88 5.52 -16.24
CA ARG A 3 -13.80 6.86 -15.66
C ARG A 3 -12.34 7.31 -15.67
N ALA A 4 -12.02 8.34 -16.46
CA ALA A 4 -10.71 8.98 -16.42
C ALA A 4 -10.50 9.69 -15.07
N PHE A 5 -9.69 9.09 -14.20
CA PHE A 5 -9.31 9.67 -12.92
C PHE A 5 -8.12 10.61 -13.15
N ARG A 6 -8.30 11.92 -12.98
CA ARG A 6 -7.20 12.92 -12.85
C ARG A 6 -6.51 12.79 -11.49
N ALA A 7 -6.20 11.58 -11.05
CA ALA A 7 -5.48 11.36 -9.81
C ALA A 7 -4.13 10.73 -10.10
N GLY A 8 -3.11 11.15 -9.35
CA GLY A 8 -1.76 10.64 -9.50
C GLY A 8 -1.71 9.12 -9.37
N ALA A 9 -0.63 8.50 -9.84
CA ALA A 9 -0.48 7.05 -9.91
C ALA A 9 -0.84 6.32 -8.59
N SER A 10 -0.65 6.96 -7.43
CA SER A 10 -1.06 6.46 -6.12
C SER A 10 -2.55 6.21 -5.98
N ALA A 11 -3.41 7.07 -6.53
CA ALA A 11 -4.86 6.92 -6.44
C ALA A 11 -5.40 5.78 -7.31
N LEU A 12 -4.73 5.51 -8.44
CA LEU A 12 -5.02 4.34 -9.27
C LEU A 12 -4.68 3.06 -8.52
N VAL A 13 -3.47 2.99 -7.93
CA VAL A 13 -3.07 1.86 -7.09
C VAL A 13 -4.05 1.65 -5.94
N VAL A 14 -4.44 2.71 -5.23
CA VAL A 14 -5.41 2.62 -4.14
C VAL A 14 -6.76 2.07 -4.61
N SER A 15 -7.23 2.51 -5.78
CA SER A 15 -8.50 2.05 -6.34
C SER A 15 -8.43 0.57 -6.71
N VAL A 16 -7.37 0.14 -7.38
CA VAL A 16 -7.15 -1.27 -7.76
C VAL A 16 -7.06 -2.17 -6.52
N VAL A 17 -6.25 -1.80 -5.52
CA VAL A 17 -6.07 -2.59 -4.29
C VAL A 17 -7.37 -2.69 -3.48
N ARG A 18 -8.21 -1.64 -3.51
CA ARG A 18 -9.54 -1.66 -2.89
C ARG A 18 -10.53 -2.54 -3.64
N GLU A 19 -10.57 -2.45 -4.97
CA GLU A 19 -11.43 -3.30 -5.81
C GLU A 19 -11.10 -4.79 -5.65
N LEU A 20 -9.81 -5.13 -5.51
CA LEU A 20 -9.37 -6.50 -5.22
C LEU A 20 -9.74 -6.98 -3.80
N GLY A 21 -10.29 -6.10 -2.95
CA GLY A 21 -10.69 -6.47 -1.58
C GLY A 21 -9.53 -6.77 -0.63
N ILE A 22 -8.29 -6.54 -1.03
CA ILE A 22 -7.06 -6.81 -0.25
C ILE A 22 -7.14 -6.29 1.20
N PRO A 23 -7.49 -5.01 1.46
CA PRO A 23 -7.52 -4.50 2.83
C PRO A 23 -8.56 -5.22 3.69
N ARG A 24 -9.72 -5.59 3.12
CA ARG A 24 -10.78 -6.30 3.85
C ARG A 24 -10.37 -7.73 4.19
N THR A 25 -9.71 -8.40 3.25
CA THR A 25 -9.16 -9.75 3.47
C THR A 25 -8.13 -9.74 4.59
N ILE A 26 -7.19 -8.78 4.57
CA ILE A 26 -6.16 -8.65 5.60
C ILE A 26 -6.77 -8.32 6.97
N ASP A 27 -7.74 -7.41 7.00
CA ASP A 27 -8.46 -7.06 8.23
C ASP A 27 -9.24 -8.25 8.83
N SER A 28 -9.55 -9.27 8.03
CA SER A 28 -10.23 -10.50 8.47
C SER A 28 -9.26 -11.63 8.84
N LEU A 29 -8.04 -11.62 8.31
CA LEU A 29 -7.00 -12.63 8.58
C LEU A 29 -6.17 -12.31 9.82
N VAL A 30 -6.06 -11.04 10.18
CA VAL A 30 -5.27 -10.58 11.32
C VAL A 30 -6.21 -10.22 12.46
N ALA A 31 -5.99 -10.80 13.64
CA ALA A 31 -6.65 -10.33 14.85
C ALA A 31 -6.05 -8.96 15.23
N TRP A 32 -6.87 -7.91 15.19
CA TRP A 32 -6.47 -6.56 15.58
C TRP A 32 -7.52 -5.93 16.49
N ASP A 33 -7.08 -5.17 17.47
CA ASP A 33 -7.96 -4.47 18.39
C ASP A 33 -8.11 -2.99 17.97
N PRO A 34 -9.33 -2.52 17.67
CA PRO A 34 -9.56 -1.15 17.22
C PRO A 34 -9.32 -0.09 18.30
N LYS A 35 -9.21 -0.46 19.58
CA LYS A 35 -8.91 0.48 20.68
C LYS A 35 -7.39 0.67 20.82
N GLN A 36 -6.59 -0.33 20.49
CA GLN A 36 -5.12 -0.26 20.53
C GLN A 36 -4.51 0.20 19.20
N CYS A 37 -5.13 -0.13 18.06
CA CYS A 37 -4.60 0.20 16.73
C CYS A 37 -5.28 1.45 16.14
N LYS A 38 -4.51 2.52 15.90
CA LYS A 38 -4.99 3.76 15.25
C LYS A 38 -5.47 3.57 13.79
N ARG A 39 -5.04 2.48 13.14
CA ARG A 39 -5.35 2.14 11.74
C ARG A 39 -5.50 0.62 11.61
N SER A 40 -6.40 0.17 10.74
CA SER A 40 -6.58 -1.25 10.47
C SER A 40 -5.33 -1.83 9.79
N PRO A 41 -4.98 -3.10 10.04
CA PRO A 41 -3.85 -3.75 9.38
C PRO A 41 -3.98 -3.73 7.85
N GLY A 42 -5.18 -3.86 7.29
CA GLY A 42 -5.45 -3.69 5.87
C GLY A 42 -5.11 -2.29 5.35
N THR A 43 -5.37 -1.25 6.15
CA THR A 43 -4.98 0.12 5.83
C THR A 43 -3.47 0.30 5.83
N HIS A 44 -2.76 -0.35 6.76
CA HIS A 44 -1.31 -0.31 6.85
C HIS A 44 -0.65 -1.00 5.64
N VAL A 45 -1.19 -2.16 5.23
CA VAL A 45 -0.71 -2.87 4.04
C VAL A 45 -0.99 -2.08 2.76
N LEU A 46 -2.15 -1.46 2.63
CA LEU A 46 -2.44 -0.56 1.51
C LEU A 46 -1.40 0.58 1.42
N ALA A 47 -1.07 1.20 2.56
CA ALA A 47 -0.05 2.24 2.61
C ALA A 47 1.33 1.71 2.18
N MET A 48 1.70 0.50 2.62
CA MET A 48 2.94 -0.17 2.17
C MET A 48 2.96 -0.40 0.66
N ILE A 49 1.88 -0.96 0.09
CA ILE A 49 1.79 -1.22 -1.35
C ILE A 49 1.98 0.08 -2.15
N VAL A 50 1.27 1.13 -1.76
CA VAL A 50 1.41 2.45 -2.41
C VAL A 50 2.83 2.97 -2.26
N ASN A 51 3.45 2.82 -1.08
CA ASN A 51 4.79 3.31 -0.83
C ASN A 51 5.84 2.60 -1.71
N ILE A 52 5.77 1.26 -1.78
CA ILE A 52 6.63 0.42 -2.65
C ILE A 52 6.47 0.82 -4.11
N LEU A 53 5.22 0.87 -4.61
CA LEU A 53 4.94 1.09 -6.03
C LEU A 53 5.23 2.53 -6.47
N MET A 54 5.16 3.50 -5.57
CA MET A 54 5.48 4.90 -5.86
C MET A 54 6.98 5.21 -5.71
N GLY A 55 7.83 4.22 -5.44
CA GLY A 55 9.27 4.43 -5.24
C GLY A 55 9.61 5.30 -4.03
N ARG A 56 8.68 5.47 -3.09
CA ARG A 56 8.93 6.13 -1.82
C ARG A 56 9.55 5.10 -0.88
N THR A 57 10.59 5.49 -0.15
CA THR A 57 11.37 4.59 0.71
C THR A 57 10.46 3.68 1.52
N ALA A 58 10.43 2.39 1.15
CA ALA A 58 9.63 1.39 1.82
C ALA A 58 10.04 1.32 3.30
N LEU A 59 9.08 1.42 4.22
CA LEU A 59 9.34 1.40 5.67
C LEU A 59 9.80 0.03 6.18
N TYR A 60 9.93 -0.98 5.30
CA TYR A 60 10.50 -2.28 5.65
C TYR A 60 11.87 -2.44 4.98
N LYS A 61 12.88 -2.76 5.79
CA LYS A 61 14.18 -3.22 5.32
C LYS A 61 14.03 -4.71 4.98
N CYS A 62 13.71 -5.03 3.73
CA CYS A 62 13.99 -6.37 3.23
C CYS A 62 15.51 -6.47 3.09
N GLY A 63 16.14 -7.35 3.86
CA GLY A 63 17.58 -7.60 3.75
C GLY A 63 17.92 -7.98 2.31
N GLY A 64 18.68 -7.12 1.63
CA GLY A 64 19.11 -7.30 0.24
C GLY A 64 18.44 -6.37 -0.76
N GLN A 65 18.75 -5.06 -0.72
CA GLN A 65 18.52 -4.17 -1.86
C GLN A 65 19.72 -4.31 -2.81
N TYR A 66 19.56 -5.04 -3.91
CA TYR A 66 20.42 -4.87 -5.10
C TYR A 66 19.83 -3.76 -5.96
N GLY A 67 20.62 -2.73 -6.24
CA GLY A 67 20.31 -1.72 -7.25
C GLY A 67 20.23 -0.30 -6.72
N ALA A 68 21.39 0.30 -6.47
CA ALA A 68 21.53 1.74 -6.56
C ALA A 68 21.17 2.17 -8.00
N VAL A 69 20.19 3.06 -8.16
CA VAL A 69 20.11 3.87 -9.38
C VAL A 69 20.51 5.30 -9.02
N SER A 70 21.78 5.58 -9.31
CA SER A 70 22.31 6.93 -9.34
C SER A 70 21.47 7.75 -10.33
N ARG A 71 20.96 8.90 -9.91
CA ARG A 71 20.61 9.99 -10.82
C ARG A 71 21.31 11.23 -10.30
N GLY A 72 22.20 11.76 -11.13
CA GLY A 72 22.91 13.01 -10.90
C GLY A 72 22.03 14.23 -11.09
#